data_AF-A0A384L663-F1
#
_entry.id   AF-A0A384L663-F1
#
_cell.length_a   1.000
_cell.length_b   1.000
_cell.length_c   1.000
_cell.angle_alpha   90.00
_cell.angle_beta   90.00
_cell.angle_gamma   90.00
#
_symmetry.space_group_name_H-M   'P 1'
#
loop_
_entity.id
_entity.type
_entity.pdbx_description
1 polymer ?
#
loop_
_entity_poly.entity_id
_entity_poly.type
_entity_poly.pdbx_seq_one_letter_code
_entity_poly.pdbx_strand_id
1 'polypeptide(L)'
;MSTCGSLENSDIQVQGAENGGTSQKGENPVDEGNVGETKSGDIKPAHMDEEPKKEEEEEEKAKLQASTLDDGVNISRIIERLAKEDPQSLAKIYSLMKSNNCLNFYPLLTPYHNIERIVDILIEENYEHENTWCVHCDAVFICQLLYEGFIPVASKQKVCRMVNNETKVVKECLLIPKIHYVRSCMHPSEIHISRKVKKKCKSYYITVDKDFDGVLQGIVEKHGQNWLYPFVQKEFKRIFEEQVTYKNVRMHSVELWCDGFLAAGEIGCTVGSIYTSLTGFQRKNCAGTIQLCALAKLLQHQQFDLWDLGMLLPYKKTIGSKEISMKDFFKMHRVFKHKTAPFRVPFQDKLNCGILINGTEDVRPEVNAEMHSE
;
A
#
# COMPACT_ATOMS: atom_id res chain seq x y z
N MET A 1 12.67 16.82 14.67
CA MET A 1 12.58 17.91 13.68
C MET A 1 11.87 17.40 12.44
N SER A 2 11.09 18.27 11.80
CA SER A 2 9.93 18.03 10.91
C SER A 2 8.68 17.69 11.73
N THR A 3 7.85 18.62 12.26
CA THR A 3 7.17 19.86 11.76
C THR A 3 6.21 19.61 10.60
N CYS A 4 4.98 19.19 10.93
CA CYS A 4 3.83 19.30 10.05
C CYS A 4 3.14 20.63 10.40
N GLY A 5 3.48 21.69 9.67
CA GLY A 5 2.82 22.98 9.75
C GLY A 5 1.53 22.95 8.93
N SER A 6 0.46 23.43 9.54
CA SER A 6 -0.79 23.82 8.91
C SER A 6 -0.51 24.85 7.81
N LEU A 7 -1.13 24.71 6.64
CA LEU A 7 -1.17 25.77 5.63
C LEU A 7 -2.62 26.12 5.33
N GLU A 8 -2.98 27.32 5.80
CA GLU A 8 -4.09 28.14 5.33
C GLU A 8 -3.74 28.76 3.97
N ASN A 9 -4.80 29.15 3.27
CA ASN A 9 -4.86 29.75 1.94
C ASN A 9 -3.85 30.89 1.69
N SER A 10 -3.32 30.93 0.46
CA SER A 10 -3.06 32.19 -0.24
C SER A 10 -3.18 32.03 -1.76
N ASP A 11 -4.06 32.86 -2.32
CA ASP A 11 -4.22 33.14 -3.75
C ASP A 11 -2.93 33.67 -4.37
N ILE A 12 -2.46 33.09 -5.47
CA ILE A 12 -1.56 33.77 -6.41
C ILE A 12 -1.96 33.45 -7.86
N GLN A 13 -2.12 34.54 -8.61
CA GLN A 13 -2.56 34.66 -9.99
C GLN A 13 -1.64 33.95 -11.00
N VAL A 14 -2.28 33.39 -12.03
CA VAL A 14 -1.65 32.92 -13.27
C VAL A 14 -1.39 34.13 -14.18
N GLN A 15 -0.15 34.29 -14.65
CA GLN A 15 0.18 35.06 -15.85
C GLN A 15 0.91 34.15 -16.82
N GLY A 16 0.47 34.19 -18.08
CA GLY A 16 0.97 33.37 -19.18
C GLY A 16 2.20 33.96 -19.87
N ALA A 17 2.72 33.19 -20.82
CA ALA A 17 3.52 33.68 -21.93
C ALA A 17 3.38 32.73 -23.13
N GLU A 18 3.08 33.34 -24.27
CA GLU A 18 2.92 32.78 -25.61
C GLU A 18 4.26 32.45 -26.29
N ASN A 19 4.20 31.60 -27.33
CA ASN A 19 4.82 31.74 -28.67
C ASN A 19 4.59 30.38 -29.40
N GLY A 20 3.83 30.27 -30.50
CA GLY A 20 4.09 30.81 -31.84
C GLY A 20 5.20 29.98 -32.51
N GLY A 21 5.07 29.19 -33.58
CA GLY A 21 4.09 29.03 -34.66
C GLY A 21 4.88 28.95 -35.97
N THR A 22 4.72 27.90 -36.81
CA THR A 22 4.86 28.00 -38.28
C THR A 22 4.46 26.70 -39.01
N SER A 23 3.63 26.88 -40.03
CA SER A 23 3.16 25.91 -41.04
C SER A 23 4.17 25.67 -42.15
N GLN A 24 4.02 24.58 -42.92
CA GLN A 24 4.15 24.62 -44.39
C GLN A 24 3.38 23.49 -45.09
N LYS A 25 2.90 23.83 -46.29
CA LYS A 25 1.98 23.14 -47.22
C LYS A 25 2.72 22.28 -48.26
N GLY A 26 1.93 21.43 -48.95
CA GLY A 26 2.07 21.08 -50.38
C GLY A 26 2.22 19.57 -50.59
N GLU A 27 1.69 18.92 -51.63
CA GLU A 27 0.84 19.23 -52.78
C GLU A 27 0.56 17.85 -53.45
N ASN A 28 -0.62 17.65 -54.05
CA ASN A 28 -0.93 16.49 -54.91
C ASN A 28 -0.37 16.72 -56.32
N PRO A 29 -0.27 15.65 -57.13
CA PRO A 29 -1.11 15.66 -58.33
C PRO A 29 -1.74 14.30 -58.70
N VAL A 30 -2.73 14.46 -59.57
CA VAL A 30 -3.67 13.54 -60.21
C VAL A 30 -3.03 12.86 -61.41
N ASP A 31 -3.48 11.66 -61.80
CA ASP A 31 -3.62 11.34 -63.23
C ASP A 31 -4.78 10.36 -63.51
N GLU A 32 -5.47 10.64 -64.62
CA GLU A 32 -6.60 9.95 -65.24
C GLU A 32 -6.08 8.65 -65.93
N GLY A 33 -6.80 7.57 -66.23
CA GLY A 33 -8.16 7.37 -66.73
C GLY A 33 -8.03 6.36 -67.89
N ASN A 34 -8.86 5.29 -67.95
CA ASN A 34 -9.32 4.78 -69.25
C ASN A 34 -10.53 3.84 -69.14
N VAL A 35 -11.38 3.94 -70.16
CA VAL A 35 -12.72 3.37 -70.35
C VAL A 35 -12.63 2.04 -71.12
N GLY A 36 -13.59 1.14 -70.88
CA GLY A 36 -13.81 -0.07 -71.69
C GLY A 36 -15.23 -0.64 -71.51
N GLU A 37 -15.97 -0.78 -72.60
CA GLU A 37 -17.42 -0.88 -72.73
C GLU A 37 -18.00 -2.31 -72.83
N THR A 38 -19.23 -2.48 -72.31
CA THR A 38 -20.40 -3.33 -72.72
C THR A 38 -20.28 -4.82 -73.14
N LYS A 39 -21.11 -5.69 -72.50
CA LYS A 39 -22.44 -6.25 -72.95
C LYS A 39 -22.70 -7.76 -72.69
N SER A 40 -23.92 -8.01 -72.16
CA SER A 40 -24.84 -9.20 -72.24
C SER A 40 -24.33 -10.57 -71.81
N GLY A 41 -25.08 -11.42 -71.08
CA GLY A 41 -26.45 -11.43 -70.56
C GLY A 41 -26.72 -12.85 -70.04
N ASP A 42 -27.59 -13.02 -69.03
CA ASP A 42 -28.59 -14.11 -68.92
C ASP A 42 -29.26 -14.15 -67.55
N ILE A 43 -30.43 -14.79 -67.55
CA ILE A 43 -31.59 -14.59 -66.68
C ILE A 43 -31.58 -15.54 -65.45
N LYS A 44 -32.03 -14.98 -64.32
CA LYS A 44 -32.51 -15.51 -63.02
C LYS A 44 -33.20 -16.92 -63.02
N PRO A 45 -33.27 -17.68 -61.88
CA PRO A 45 -34.06 -17.20 -60.72
C PRO A 45 -33.70 -17.64 -59.27
N ALA A 46 -34.26 -16.83 -58.35
CA ALA A 46 -34.84 -17.14 -57.04
C ALA A 46 -33.95 -17.37 -55.79
N HIS A 47 -34.11 -16.42 -54.85
CA HIS A 47 -34.15 -16.48 -53.37
C HIS A 47 -33.52 -17.68 -52.63
N MET A 48 -32.73 -17.39 -51.60
CA MET A 48 -33.19 -17.37 -50.20
C MET A 48 -32.14 -16.72 -49.28
N ASP A 49 -32.66 -15.93 -48.34
CA ASP A 49 -31.96 -15.08 -47.38
C ASP A 49 -31.13 -15.88 -46.35
N GLU A 50 -29.87 -15.50 -46.14
CA GLU A 50 -29.11 -15.81 -44.94
C GLU A 50 -28.22 -14.63 -44.54
N GLU A 51 -28.78 -13.67 -43.80
CA GLU A 51 -28.01 -12.81 -42.88
C GLU A 51 -28.98 -12.12 -41.90
N PRO A 52 -29.14 -12.69 -40.68
CA PRO A 52 -29.09 -11.83 -39.50
C PRO A 52 -28.34 -12.47 -38.30
N LYS A 53 -27.68 -13.62 -38.46
CA LYS A 53 -27.10 -14.36 -37.32
C LYS A 53 -25.78 -13.81 -36.76
N LYS A 54 -25.01 -13.05 -37.54
CA LYS A 54 -23.72 -12.50 -37.08
C LYS A 54 -23.87 -11.26 -36.21
N GLU A 55 -24.85 -10.40 -36.50
CA GLU A 55 -25.12 -9.21 -35.69
C GLU A 55 -25.77 -9.58 -34.35
N GLU A 56 -26.66 -10.58 -34.31
CA GLU A 56 -27.23 -11.09 -33.07
C GLU A 56 -26.18 -11.78 -32.18
N GLU A 57 -25.24 -12.55 -32.73
CA GLU A 57 -24.15 -13.16 -31.95
C GLU A 57 -23.11 -12.15 -31.45
N GLU A 58 -22.85 -11.06 -32.19
CA GLU A 58 -21.99 -9.97 -31.74
C GLU A 58 -22.67 -9.09 -30.70
N GLU A 59 -23.98 -8.85 -30.82
CA GLU A 59 -24.78 -8.11 -29.84
C GLU A 59 -25.04 -8.95 -28.57
N GLU A 60 -25.18 -10.27 -28.70
CA GLU A 60 -25.26 -11.22 -27.58
C GLU A 60 -23.89 -11.40 -26.90
N LYS A 61 -22.77 -11.41 -27.63
CA LYS A 61 -21.42 -11.32 -27.05
C LYS A 61 -21.13 -9.97 -26.40
N ALA A 62 -21.63 -8.87 -26.96
CA ALA A 62 -21.54 -7.54 -26.36
C ALA A 62 -22.42 -7.42 -25.10
N LYS A 63 -23.62 -8.03 -25.09
CA LYS A 63 -24.47 -8.17 -23.90
C LYS A 63 -23.87 -9.12 -22.86
N LEU A 64 -23.21 -10.19 -23.28
CA LEU A 64 -22.51 -11.12 -22.38
C LEU A 64 -21.27 -10.45 -21.76
N GLN A 65 -20.52 -9.64 -22.53
CA GLN A 65 -19.42 -8.80 -22.03
C GLN A 65 -19.91 -7.64 -21.14
N ALA A 66 -21.09 -7.09 -21.41
CA ALA A 66 -21.71 -6.06 -20.56
C ALA A 66 -22.32 -6.62 -19.26
N SER A 67 -22.49 -7.95 -19.14
CA SER A 67 -23.19 -8.61 -18.03
C SER A 67 -22.29 -9.15 -16.90
N THR A 68 -20.97 -9.02 -17.00
CA THR A 68 -20.05 -9.36 -15.89
C THR A 68 -19.53 -8.10 -15.19
N LEU A 69 -20.43 -7.22 -14.79
CA LEU A 69 -20.10 -6.29 -13.70
C LEU A 69 -20.00 -7.15 -12.44
N ASP A 70 -18.77 -7.39 -11.97
CA ASP A 70 -18.52 -8.05 -10.69
C ASP A 70 -19.38 -7.36 -9.61
N ASP A 71 -20.35 -8.10 -9.04
CA ASP A 71 -21.24 -7.59 -7.99
C ASP A 71 -20.44 -6.97 -6.82
N GLY A 72 -19.18 -7.39 -6.63
CA GLY A 72 -18.25 -6.85 -5.65
C GLY A 72 -17.70 -5.45 -5.93
N VAL A 73 -17.95 -4.85 -7.10
CA VAL A 73 -17.58 -3.43 -7.37
C VAL A 73 -18.77 -2.57 -7.79
N ASN A 74 -19.92 -3.17 -8.06
CA ASN A 74 -21.13 -2.44 -8.41
C ASN A 74 -21.75 -1.77 -7.16
N ILE A 75 -21.70 -0.44 -7.12
CA ILE A 75 -22.14 0.34 -5.95
C ILE A 75 -23.62 0.09 -5.58
N SER A 76 -24.50 -0.10 -6.55
CA SER A 76 -25.92 -0.37 -6.29
C SER A 76 -26.10 -1.72 -5.59
N ARG A 77 -25.35 -2.74 -6.03
CA ARG A 77 -25.34 -4.07 -5.38
C ARG A 77 -24.74 -4.03 -3.99
N ILE A 78 -23.67 -3.28 -3.80
CA ILE A 78 -23.06 -3.08 -2.48
C ILE A 78 -24.03 -2.37 -1.53
N ILE A 79 -24.75 -1.34 -1.99
CA ILE A 79 -25.77 -0.64 -1.19
C ILE A 79 -26.94 -1.57 -0.85
N GLU A 80 -27.45 -2.34 -1.80
CA GLU A 80 -28.50 -3.35 -1.56
C GLU A 80 -28.07 -4.34 -0.47
N ARG A 81 -26.83 -4.82 -0.56
CA ARG A 81 -26.26 -5.75 0.42
C ARG A 81 -26.08 -5.12 1.79
N LEU A 82 -25.51 -3.92 1.86
CA LEU A 82 -25.39 -3.15 3.10
C LEU A 82 -26.76 -2.90 3.75
N ALA A 83 -27.79 -2.54 2.97
CA ALA A 83 -29.12 -2.30 3.50
C ALA A 83 -29.72 -3.55 4.15
N LYS A 84 -29.40 -4.73 3.62
CA LYS A 84 -29.88 -6.02 4.12
C LYS A 84 -29.06 -6.57 5.29
N GLU A 85 -27.73 -6.51 5.20
CA GLU A 85 -26.81 -7.18 6.13
C GLU A 85 -26.25 -6.26 7.22
N ASP A 86 -26.06 -4.97 6.93
CA ASP A 86 -25.47 -3.98 7.84
C ASP A 86 -26.07 -2.57 7.67
N PRO A 87 -27.38 -2.41 7.97
CA PRO A 87 -28.09 -1.15 7.77
C PRO A 87 -27.54 -0.01 8.65
N GLN A 88 -26.89 -0.34 9.78
CA GLN A 88 -26.30 0.66 10.67
C GLN A 88 -25.06 1.30 10.02
N SER A 89 -24.17 0.52 9.43
CA SER A 89 -23.04 1.05 8.69
C SER A 89 -23.49 1.84 7.46
N LEU A 90 -24.53 1.39 6.76
CA LEU A 90 -25.11 2.14 5.64
C LEU A 90 -25.59 3.54 6.08
N ALA A 91 -26.36 3.61 7.17
CA ALA A 91 -26.83 4.89 7.73
C ALA A 91 -25.65 5.79 8.14
N LYS A 92 -24.60 5.21 8.71
CA LYS A 92 -23.36 5.93 9.08
C LYS A 92 -22.64 6.49 7.86
N ILE A 93 -22.51 5.70 6.78
CA ILE A 93 -21.92 6.13 5.50
C ILE A 93 -22.65 7.37 4.97
N TYR A 94 -23.99 7.33 4.86
CA TYR A 94 -24.78 8.47 4.40
C TYR A 94 -24.62 9.70 5.30
N SER A 95 -24.62 9.52 6.62
CA SER A 95 -24.41 10.64 7.57
C SER A 95 -23.02 11.28 7.40
N LEU A 96 -21.98 10.46 7.20
CA LEU A 96 -20.61 10.91 6.96
C LEU A 96 -20.46 11.67 5.66
N MET A 97 -20.99 11.14 4.56
CA MET A 97 -20.97 11.79 3.24
C MET A 97 -21.69 13.14 3.25
N LYS A 98 -22.80 13.25 4.00
CA LYS A 98 -23.56 14.49 4.17
C LYS A 98 -22.82 15.53 5.03
N SER A 99 -22.07 15.09 6.03
CA SER A 99 -21.39 15.98 6.98
C SER A 99 -19.95 16.33 6.58
N ASN A 100 -19.36 15.59 5.65
CA ASN A 100 -17.99 15.80 5.16
C ASN A 100 -17.98 15.74 3.63
N ASN A 101 -18.12 16.90 2.99
CA ASN A 101 -18.14 16.98 1.53
C ASN A 101 -16.91 16.36 0.87
N CYS A 102 -15.75 16.39 1.54
CA CYS A 102 -14.51 15.82 1.03
C CYS A 102 -14.55 14.29 0.87
N LEU A 103 -15.32 13.57 1.69
CA LEU A 103 -15.41 12.10 1.60
C LEU A 103 -16.06 11.62 0.30
N ASN A 104 -16.84 12.48 -0.36
CA ASN A 104 -17.44 12.16 -1.65
C ASN A 104 -16.41 12.07 -2.80
N PHE A 105 -15.18 12.56 -2.59
CA PHE A 105 -14.09 12.49 -3.58
C PHE A 105 -13.11 11.34 -3.32
N TYR A 106 -13.27 10.61 -2.21
CA TYR A 106 -12.43 9.48 -1.87
C TYR A 106 -13.24 8.18 -2.03
N PRO A 107 -12.69 7.13 -2.66
CA PRO A 107 -13.36 5.83 -2.77
C PRO A 107 -13.72 5.28 -1.39
N LEU A 108 -14.97 4.83 -1.26
CA LEU A 108 -15.45 4.10 -0.09
C LEU A 108 -15.07 2.62 -0.22
N LEU A 109 -14.48 2.06 0.82
CA LEU A 109 -14.21 0.62 0.92
C LEU A 109 -15.11 0.00 2.00
N THR A 110 -15.56 -1.21 1.76
CA THR A 110 -16.33 -2.02 2.72
C THR A 110 -15.93 -3.50 2.59
N PRO A 111 -16.21 -4.35 3.59
CA PRO A 111 -15.97 -5.79 3.51
C PRO A 111 -16.75 -6.52 2.40
N TYR A 112 -17.73 -5.84 1.80
CA TYR A 112 -18.55 -6.36 0.72
C TYR A 112 -17.94 -6.13 -0.66
N HIS A 113 -16.95 -5.23 -0.75
CA HIS A 113 -16.26 -4.97 -2.00
C HIS A 113 -15.28 -6.09 -2.35
N ASN A 114 -15.13 -6.36 -3.63
CA ASN A 114 -13.96 -7.06 -4.16
C ASN A 114 -12.77 -6.09 -4.16
N ILE A 115 -12.02 -6.06 -3.05
CA ILE A 115 -10.91 -5.12 -2.85
C ILE A 115 -9.83 -5.24 -3.93
N GLU A 116 -9.55 -6.45 -4.43
CA GLU A 116 -8.57 -6.67 -5.51
C GLU A 116 -8.99 -5.97 -6.81
N ARG A 117 -10.29 -6.03 -7.15
CA ARG A 117 -10.84 -5.33 -8.31
C ARG A 117 -10.93 -3.82 -8.12
N ILE A 118 -11.18 -3.35 -6.90
CA ILE A 118 -11.08 -1.92 -6.60
C ILE A 118 -9.66 -1.42 -6.86
N VAL A 119 -8.62 -2.20 -6.51
CA VAL A 119 -7.24 -1.84 -6.86
C VAL A 119 -7.03 -1.75 -8.37
N ASP A 120 -7.58 -2.68 -9.17
CA ASP A 120 -7.53 -2.59 -10.64
C ASP A 120 -8.11 -1.25 -11.14
N ILE A 121 -9.32 -0.91 -10.69
CA ILE A 121 -10.01 0.33 -11.08
C ILE A 121 -9.19 1.55 -10.68
N LEU A 122 -8.63 1.59 -9.47
CA LEU A 122 -7.83 2.75 -9.02
C LEU A 122 -6.54 2.93 -9.83
N ILE A 123 -5.94 1.83 -10.32
CA ILE A 123 -4.78 1.88 -11.21
C ILE A 123 -5.20 2.39 -12.61
N GLU A 124 -6.32 1.89 -13.14
CA GLU A 124 -6.85 2.27 -14.45
C GLU A 124 -7.24 3.75 -14.50
N GLU A 125 -7.86 4.25 -13.44
CA GLU A 125 -8.27 5.65 -13.28
C GLU A 125 -7.11 6.59 -12.89
N ASN A 126 -5.88 6.07 -12.76
CA ASN A 126 -4.70 6.84 -12.33
C ASN A 126 -4.98 7.64 -11.04
N TYR A 127 -5.48 6.97 -10.01
CA TYR A 127 -5.95 7.62 -8.78
C TYR A 127 -4.82 8.25 -7.96
N GLU A 128 -4.72 9.59 -7.96
CA GLU A 128 -3.56 10.30 -7.37
C GLU A 128 -3.74 10.71 -5.91
N HIS A 129 -4.97 10.66 -5.38
CA HIS A 129 -5.28 11.22 -4.05
C HIS A 129 -4.84 10.35 -2.86
N GLU A 130 -4.37 9.13 -3.12
CA GLU A 130 -3.85 8.11 -2.18
C GLU A 130 -4.80 7.58 -1.10
N ASN A 131 -5.79 8.36 -0.67
CA ASN A 131 -6.65 8.07 0.47
C ASN A 131 -7.94 7.40 0.02
N THR A 132 -8.31 6.31 0.66
CA THR A 132 -9.68 5.81 0.64
C THR A 132 -10.29 5.97 2.04
N TRP A 133 -11.55 5.62 2.23
CA TRP A 133 -12.15 5.66 3.57
C TRP A 133 -13.12 4.51 3.77
N CYS A 134 -13.35 4.14 5.02
CA CYS A 134 -14.29 3.09 5.39
C CYS A 134 -14.88 3.32 6.78
N VAL A 135 -16.06 2.74 7.02
CA VAL A 135 -16.71 2.73 8.33
C VAL A 135 -16.42 1.46 9.12
N HIS A 136 -16.11 0.37 8.43
CA HIS A 136 -15.68 -0.90 8.98
C HIS A 136 -14.21 -0.84 9.39
N CYS A 137 -13.89 -1.41 10.55
CA CYS A 137 -12.53 -1.38 11.08
C CYS A 137 -12.13 -2.62 11.87
N ASP A 138 -12.89 -3.72 11.76
CA ASP A 138 -12.53 -4.96 12.42
C ASP A 138 -11.27 -5.59 11.80
N ALA A 139 -10.59 -6.41 12.59
CA ALA A 139 -9.37 -7.10 12.20
C ALA A 139 -9.48 -7.91 10.90
N VAL A 140 -10.63 -8.52 10.58
CA VAL A 140 -10.78 -9.30 9.34
C VAL A 140 -10.68 -8.37 8.14
N PHE A 141 -11.44 -7.27 8.17
CA PHE A 141 -11.41 -6.27 7.11
C PHE A 141 -10.04 -5.57 6.99
N ILE A 142 -9.39 -5.27 8.12
CA ILE A 142 -8.01 -4.74 8.12
C ILE A 142 -7.07 -5.71 7.42
N CYS A 143 -7.17 -7.02 7.69
CA CYS A 143 -6.34 -8.00 6.98
C CYS A 143 -6.67 -8.07 5.48
N GLN A 144 -7.93 -7.91 5.06
CA GLN A 144 -8.27 -7.83 3.64
C GLN A 144 -7.57 -6.64 2.96
N LEU A 145 -7.57 -5.47 3.61
CA LEU A 145 -6.88 -4.28 3.13
C LEU A 145 -5.36 -4.49 3.04
N LEU A 146 -4.74 -5.03 4.10
CA LEU A 146 -3.30 -5.34 4.12
C LEU A 146 -2.92 -6.35 3.05
N TYR A 147 -3.73 -7.41 2.88
CA TYR A 147 -3.51 -8.45 1.87
C TYR A 147 -3.53 -7.90 0.44
N GLU A 148 -4.34 -6.86 0.19
CA GLU A 148 -4.41 -6.17 -1.10
C GLU A 148 -3.55 -4.90 -1.14
N GLY A 149 -2.55 -4.76 -0.27
CA GLY A 149 -1.50 -3.74 -0.37
C GLY A 149 -1.84 -2.35 0.17
N PHE A 150 -3.03 -2.15 0.74
CA PHE A 150 -3.37 -0.90 1.42
C PHE A 150 -2.63 -0.80 2.77
N ILE A 151 -2.30 0.43 3.18
CA ILE A 151 -1.83 0.73 4.54
C ILE A 151 -2.98 1.33 5.35
N PRO A 152 -3.53 0.59 6.33
CA PRO A 152 -4.58 1.10 7.21
C PRO A 152 -4.01 2.16 8.15
N VAL A 153 -4.45 3.41 7.97
CA VAL A 153 -4.28 4.48 8.96
C VAL A 153 -5.66 4.97 9.39
N ALA A 154 -5.75 5.80 10.42
CA ALA A 154 -7.02 6.40 10.82
C ALA A 154 -6.95 7.92 10.99
N SER A 155 -8.10 8.57 10.83
CA SER A 155 -8.25 10.02 10.97
C SER A 155 -9.60 10.35 11.62
N LYS A 156 -9.66 11.50 12.30
CA LYS A 156 -10.91 12.02 12.91
C LYS A 156 -11.75 12.74 11.87
N GLN A 157 -12.94 12.24 11.62
CA GLN A 157 -13.96 12.88 10.78
C GLN A 157 -15.06 13.49 11.64
N LYS A 158 -15.72 14.53 11.13
CA LYS A 158 -16.89 15.12 11.80
C LYS A 158 -18.10 14.24 11.50
N VAL A 159 -18.93 13.96 12.49
CA VAL A 159 -20.16 13.19 12.32
C VAL A 159 -21.29 13.95 13.00
N CYS A 160 -22.39 14.13 12.29
CA CYS A 160 -23.62 14.64 12.89
C CYS A 160 -24.35 13.48 13.58
N ARG A 161 -24.57 13.59 14.88
CA ARG A 161 -25.40 12.65 15.66
C ARG A 161 -26.56 13.40 16.32
N MET A 162 -27.72 12.76 16.35
CA MET A 162 -28.82 13.23 17.19
C MET A 162 -28.58 12.79 18.63
N VAL A 163 -28.54 13.76 19.55
CA VAL A 163 -28.41 13.55 20.99
C VAL A 163 -29.45 14.42 21.66
N ASN A 164 -30.40 13.82 22.39
CA ASN A 164 -31.50 14.51 23.06
C ASN A 164 -32.31 15.42 22.11
N ASN A 165 -32.66 14.92 20.92
CA ASN A 165 -33.35 15.66 19.85
C ASN A 165 -32.60 16.89 19.29
N GLU A 166 -31.34 17.09 19.66
CA GLU A 166 -30.46 18.10 19.08
C GLU A 166 -29.43 17.45 18.16
N THR A 167 -29.12 18.11 17.04
CA THR A 167 -28.01 17.68 16.18
C THR A 167 -26.70 18.18 16.77
N LYS A 168 -25.82 17.26 17.17
CA LYS A 168 -24.47 17.57 17.67
C LYS A 168 -23.42 17.05 16.71
N VAL A 169 -22.41 17.86 16.43
CA VAL A 169 -21.23 17.47 15.65
C VAL A 169 -20.21 16.85 16.61
N VAL A 170 -19.97 15.56 16.46
CA VAL A 170 -18.93 14.83 17.20
C VAL A 170 -17.78 14.47 16.28
N LYS A 171 -16.60 14.21 16.83
CA LYS A 171 -15.46 13.68 16.06
C LYS A 171 -15.40 12.17 16.26
N GLU A 172 -15.38 11.43 15.16
CA GLU A 172 -15.26 9.97 15.17
C GLU A 172 -14.03 9.57 14.37
N CYS A 173 -13.27 8.59 14.87
CA CYS A 173 -12.12 8.09 14.13
C CYS A 173 -12.58 7.05 13.11
N LEU A 174 -12.18 7.24 11.86
CA LEU A 174 -12.39 6.29 10.76
C LEU A 174 -11.06 5.77 10.27
N LEU A 175 -11.06 4.54 9.75
CA LEU A 175 -9.96 4.07 8.92
C LEU A 175 -9.97 4.85 7.59
N ILE A 176 -8.76 5.20 7.16
CA ILE A 176 -8.42 5.86 5.91
C ILE A 176 -7.35 4.99 5.24
N PRO A 177 -7.71 3.87 4.60
CA PRO A 177 -6.72 3.00 3.98
C PRO A 177 -6.00 3.73 2.85
N LYS A 178 -4.66 3.67 2.85
CA LYS A 178 -3.83 4.36 1.86
C LYS A 178 -3.34 3.39 0.80
N ILE A 179 -3.57 3.73 -0.46
CA ILE A 179 -3.02 3.01 -1.62
C ILE A 179 -1.63 3.52 -2.01
N HIS A 180 -1.37 4.82 -1.77
CA HIS A 180 -0.18 5.58 -2.21
C HIS A 180 -0.01 5.62 -3.73
N TYR A 181 0.13 6.83 -4.26
CA TYR A 181 0.37 7.02 -5.69
C TYR A 181 1.81 6.66 -6.05
N VAL A 182 2.75 6.97 -5.14
CA VAL A 182 4.14 6.53 -5.20
C VAL A 182 4.51 5.82 -3.90
N ARG A 183 5.06 4.61 -4.03
CA ARG A 183 5.48 3.77 -2.92
C ARG A 183 6.99 3.78 -2.76
N SER A 184 7.46 3.87 -1.52
CA SER A 184 8.87 3.67 -1.16
C SER A 184 9.12 2.19 -0.95
N CYS A 185 9.86 1.54 -1.85
CA CYS A 185 10.15 0.11 -1.73
C CYS A 185 11.59 -0.21 -2.11
N MET A 186 12.08 -1.38 -1.69
CA MET A 186 13.33 -1.96 -2.15
C MET A 186 13.35 -3.47 -1.94
N HIS A 187 14.21 -4.17 -2.65
CA HIS A 187 14.57 -5.52 -2.22
C HIS A 187 15.47 -5.41 -0.96
N PRO A 188 15.30 -6.26 0.08
CA PRO A 188 16.06 -6.11 1.33
C PRO A 188 17.59 -6.08 1.17
N SER A 189 18.14 -6.75 0.14
CA SER A 189 19.58 -6.74 -0.15
C SER A 189 20.12 -5.39 -0.65
N GLU A 190 19.25 -4.48 -1.09
CA GLU A 190 19.61 -3.17 -1.67
C GLU A 190 19.89 -2.11 -0.60
N ILE A 191 19.69 -2.44 0.68
CA ILE A 191 19.92 -1.54 1.80
C ILE A 191 21.34 -0.94 1.77
N HIS A 192 21.41 0.38 1.81
CA HIS A 192 22.66 1.11 1.95
C HIS A 192 23.06 1.23 3.42
N ILE A 193 24.14 0.52 3.81
CA ILE A 193 24.64 0.51 5.19
C ILE A 193 25.87 1.41 5.33
N SER A 194 25.68 2.57 5.96
CA SER A 194 26.78 3.52 6.20
C SER A 194 27.86 2.97 7.14
N ARG A 195 29.10 3.47 7.00
CA ARG A 195 30.22 3.13 7.92
C ARG A 195 29.88 3.39 9.40
N LYS A 196 29.10 4.45 9.67
CA LYS A 196 28.65 4.81 11.01
C LYS A 196 27.75 3.73 11.63
N VAL A 197 26.85 3.14 10.83
CA VAL A 197 26.00 2.03 11.28
C VAL A 197 26.84 0.80 11.57
N LYS A 198 27.75 0.41 10.66
CA LYS A 198 28.66 -0.73 10.84
C LYS A 198 29.46 -0.65 12.15
N LYS A 199 29.93 0.54 12.53
CA LYS A 199 30.65 0.77 13.78
C LYS A 199 29.74 0.70 15.02
N LYS A 200 28.52 1.24 14.94
CA LYS A 200 27.63 1.40 16.11
C LYS A 200 26.75 0.20 16.42
N CYS A 201 26.51 -0.69 15.46
CA CYS A 201 25.57 -1.80 15.63
C CYS A 201 26.02 -2.90 16.59
N LYS A 202 27.31 -2.97 16.97
CA LYS A 202 27.88 -4.07 17.78
C LYS A 202 27.21 -4.27 19.14
N SER A 203 26.72 -3.20 19.77
CA SER A 203 26.04 -3.22 21.08
C SER A 203 24.52 -3.39 20.98
N TYR A 204 23.98 -3.56 19.78
CA TYR A 204 22.54 -3.65 19.54
C TYR A 204 22.14 -5.06 19.18
N TYR A 205 20.91 -5.42 19.54
CA TYR A 205 20.31 -6.70 19.24
C TYR A 205 18.90 -6.52 18.69
N ILE A 206 18.52 -7.34 17.73
CA ILE A 206 17.18 -7.34 17.13
C ILE A 206 16.40 -8.59 17.55
N THR A 207 15.11 -8.42 17.82
CA THR A 207 14.14 -9.52 17.97
C THR A 207 12.92 -9.22 17.10
N VAL A 208 12.10 -10.25 16.89
CA VAL A 208 10.82 -10.13 16.20
C VAL A 208 9.77 -10.85 17.04
N ASP A 209 8.63 -10.21 17.21
CA ASP A 209 7.44 -10.67 17.95
C ASP A 209 7.72 -10.97 19.43
N LYS A 210 8.65 -10.21 20.04
CA LYS A 210 9.02 -10.37 21.45
C LYS A 210 8.23 -9.46 22.38
N ASP A 211 7.97 -8.22 21.97
CA ASP A 211 7.37 -7.18 22.83
C ASP A 211 6.48 -6.22 22.03
N PHE A 212 5.39 -6.76 21.48
CA PHE A 212 4.44 -5.99 20.66
C PHE A 212 3.83 -4.81 21.41
N ASP A 213 3.42 -5.02 22.66
CA ASP A 213 2.85 -3.98 23.52
C ASP A 213 3.87 -2.88 23.82
N GLY A 214 5.12 -3.23 24.14
CA GLY A 214 6.20 -2.27 24.35
C GLY A 214 6.54 -1.45 23.11
N VAL A 215 6.44 -2.05 21.91
CA VAL A 215 6.61 -1.34 20.64
C VAL A 215 5.45 -0.37 20.37
N LEU A 216 4.20 -0.80 20.53
CA LEU A 216 3.03 0.07 20.40
C LEU A 216 3.12 1.26 21.35
N GLN A 217 3.45 1.01 22.61
CA GLN A 217 3.64 2.04 23.62
C GLN A 217 4.74 3.03 23.20
N GLY A 218 5.89 2.55 22.70
CA GLY A 218 6.97 3.41 22.22
C GLY A 218 6.59 4.28 21.01
N ILE A 219 5.74 3.77 20.11
CA ILE A 219 5.20 4.54 18.98
C ILE A 219 4.31 5.67 19.49
N VAL A 220 3.38 5.36 20.40
CA VAL A 220 2.43 6.34 20.96
C VAL A 220 3.14 7.39 21.80
N GLU A 221 4.15 7.01 22.59
CA GLU A 221 5.00 7.95 23.33
C GLU A 221 5.70 8.93 22.40
N LYS A 222 6.20 8.45 21.25
CA LYS A 222 7.01 9.25 20.34
C LYS A 222 6.17 10.21 19.49
N HIS A 223 5.01 9.76 19.02
CA HIS A 223 4.23 10.45 18.00
C HIS A 223 2.82 10.86 18.47
N GLY A 224 2.44 10.51 19.70
CA GLY A 224 1.05 10.51 20.14
C GLY A 224 0.25 9.40 19.45
N GLN A 225 -1.08 9.45 19.58
CA GLN A 225 -1.95 8.52 18.85
C GLN A 225 -1.83 8.73 17.33
N ASN A 226 -1.76 9.98 16.87
CA ASN A 226 -1.73 10.35 15.45
C ASN A 226 -2.80 9.62 14.62
N TRP A 227 -2.43 8.55 13.92
CA TRP A 227 -3.35 7.66 13.21
C TRP A 227 -3.58 6.31 13.90
N LEU A 228 -2.73 5.91 14.82
CA LEU A 228 -2.75 4.66 15.57
C LEU A 228 -3.64 4.82 16.82
N TYR A 229 -4.91 5.17 16.61
CA TYR A 229 -5.90 5.32 17.69
C TYR A 229 -6.12 3.99 18.44
N PRO A 230 -6.66 4.02 19.67
CA PRO A 230 -6.82 2.82 20.49
C PRO A 230 -7.58 1.67 19.79
N PHE A 231 -8.56 1.98 18.93
CA PHE A 231 -9.25 0.94 18.17
C PHE A 231 -8.32 0.27 17.15
N VAL A 232 -7.46 1.01 16.44
CA VAL A 232 -6.48 0.43 15.51
C VAL A 232 -5.47 -0.43 16.26
N GLN A 233 -4.97 0.05 17.42
CA GLN A 233 -4.06 -0.72 18.27
C GLN A 233 -4.68 -2.06 18.70
N LYS A 234 -5.94 -2.04 19.14
CA LYS A 234 -6.68 -3.23 19.53
C LYS A 234 -6.78 -4.22 18.38
N GLU A 235 -7.17 -3.77 17.19
CA GLU A 235 -7.37 -4.67 16.05
C GLU A 235 -6.03 -5.20 15.52
N PHE A 236 -4.97 -4.39 15.50
CA PHE A 236 -3.63 -4.88 15.18
C PHE A 236 -3.13 -5.92 16.18
N LYS A 237 -3.42 -5.75 17.48
CA LYS A 237 -3.10 -6.74 18.51
C LYS A 237 -3.86 -8.06 18.28
N ARG A 238 -5.14 -8.01 17.89
CA ARG A 238 -5.91 -9.22 17.54
C ARG A 238 -5.33 -9.97 16.35
N ILE A 239 -4.77 -9.25 15.38
CA ILE A 239 -4.08 -9.84 14.21
C ILE A 239 -2.73 -10.45 14.65
N PHE A 240 -1.96 -9.72 15.47
CA PHE A 240 -0.67 -10.18 16.00
C PHE A 240 -0.81 -11.46 16.84
N GLU A 241 -1.81 -11.52 17.72
CA GLU A 241 -2.10 -12.68 18.58
C GLU A 241 -2.81 -13.82 17.83
N GLU A 242 -2.98 -13.70 16.51
CA GLU A 242 -3.67 -14.68 15.65
C GLU A 242 -5.11 -15.00 16.08
N GLN A 243 -5.75 -14.12 16.85
CA GLN A 243 -7.19 -14.23 17.17
C GLN A 243 -8.06 -14.09 15.93
N VAL A 244 -7.54 -13.38 14.92
CA VAL A 244 -8.13 -13.22 13.60
C VAL A 244 -7.07 -13.45 12.55
N THR A 245 -7.35 -14.32 11.60
CA THR A 245 -6.47 -14.63 10.48
C THR A 245 -7.20 -14.43 9.16
N TYR A 246 -6.49 -13.94 8.14
CA TYR A 246 -7.01 -13.89 6.78
C TYR A 246 -5.86 -14.17 5.81
N LYS A 247 -6.01 -15.25 5.02
CA LYS A 247 -4.99 -15.74 4.10
C LYS A 247 -3.62 -15.87 4.80
N ASN A 248 -2.59 -15.22 4.29
CA ASN A 248 -1.22 -15.24 4.81
C ASN A 248 -0.80 -13.90 5.44
N VAL A 249 -1.76 -13.06 5.86
CA VAL A 249 -1.47 -11.82 6.57
C VAL A 249 -1.03 -12.13 8.00
N ARG A 250 0.11 -11.59 8.41
CA ARG A 250 0.55 -11.59 9.82
C ARG A 250 1.05 -10.21 10.22
N MET A 251 0.72 -9.80 11.44
CA MET A 251 1.24 -8.57 12.05
C MET A 251 2.46 -8.93 12.90
N HIS A 252 3.45 -8.05 12.93
CA HIS A 252 4.71 -8.27 13.63
C HIS A 252 5.14 -7.03 14.43
N SER A 253 5.87 -7.27 15.50
CA SER A 253 6.72 -6.26 16.13
C SER A 253 8.18 -6.57 15.86
N VAL A 254 8.98 -5.54 15.61
CA VAL A 254 10.43 -5.64 15.51
C VAL A 254 11.01 -4.76 16.60
N GLU A 255 11.84 -5.35 17.45
CA GLU A 255 12.43 -4.67 18.59
C GLU A 255 13.94 -4.52 18.42
N LEU A 256 14.45 -3.33 18.72
CA LEU A 256 15.89 -3.10 18.82
C LEU A 256 16.29 -2.83 20.27
N TRP A 257 17.12 -3.69 20.81
CA TRP A 257 17.61 -3.64 22.19
C TRP A 257 19.04 -3.08 22.25
N CYS A 258 19.32 -2.27 23.26
CA CYS A 258 20.66 -1.82 23.63
C CYS A 258 20.75 -1.82 25.15
N ASP A 259 21.77 -2.47 25.72
CA ASP A 259 21.98 -2.52 27.17
C ASP A 259 20.75 -3.02 27.96
N GLY A 260 19.98 -3.93 27.35
CA GLY A 260 18.74 -4.47 27.93
C GLY A 260 17.47 -3.63 27.68
N PHE A 261 17.60 -2.39 27.21
CA PHE A 261 16.48 -1.48 26.99
C PHE A 261 15.99 -1.48 25.54
N LEU A 262 14.68 -1.31 25.34
CA LEU A 262 14.05 -1.15 24.03
C LEU A 262 14.40 0.23 23.43
N ALA A 263 15.44 0.27 22.61
CA ALA A 263 16.04 1.48 22.07
C ALA A 263 15.34 2.01 20.81
N ALA A 264 14.72 1.12 20.03
CA ALA A 264 13.84 1.43 18.90
C ALA A 264 12.89 0.24 18.67
N GLY A 265 11.83 0.47 17.91
CA GLY A 265 10.96 -0.60 17.46
C GLY A 265 10.04 -0.15 16.33
N GLU A 266 9.50 -1.10 15.58
CA GLU A 266 8.43 -0.85 14.60
C GLU A 266 7.38 -1.96 14.63
N ILE A 267 6.16 -1.60 14.24
CA ILE A 267 5.17 -2.58 13.79
C ILE A 267 5.20 -2.66 12.27
N GLY A 268 5.04 -3.88 11.77
CA GLY A 268 4.94 -4.17 10.34
C GLY A 268 4.05 -5.38 10.11
N CYS A 269 3.79 -5.71 8.85
CA CYS A 269 3.06 -6.92 8.49
C CYS A 269 3.74 -7.68 7.37
N THR A 270 3.44 -8.97 7.26
CA THR A 270 3.85 -9.80 6.14
C THR A 270 2.65 -10.26 5.33
N VAL A 271 2.83 -10.29 4.01
CA VAL A 271 1.92 -10.89 3.04
C VAL A 271 2.77 -11.62 2.00
N GLY A 272 2.80 -12.95 2.09
CA GLY A 272 3.71 -13.75 1.26
C GLY A 272 5.18 -13.41 1.55
N SER A 273 5.92 -13.01 0.52
CA SER A 273 7.33 -12.59 0.63
C SER A 273 7.49 -11.06 0.62
N ILE A 274 6.42 -10.35 0.99
CA ILE A 274 6.39 -8.90 1.20
C ILE A 274 6.42 -8.63 2.71
N TYR A 275 7.31 -7.75 3.15
CA TYR A 275 7.26 -7.14 4.48
C TYR A 275 6.92 -5.66 4.34
N THR A 276 5.88 -5.18 5.02
CA THR A 276 5.47 -3.77 5.03
C THR A 276 5.74 -3.15 6.39
N SER A 277 6.66 -2.18 6.45
CA SER A 277 6.89 -1.37 7.65
C SER A 277 5.79 -0.31 7.77
N LEU A 278 5.04 -0.31 8.88
CA LEU A 278 3.94 0.64 9.08
C LEU A 278 4.41 1.90 9.82
N THR A 279 4.95 1.73 11.03
CA THR A 279 5.47 2.84 11.84
C THR A 279 6.37 2.32 12.94
N GLY A 280 7.27 3.20 13.39
CA GLY A 280 8.20 2.89 14.46
C GLY A 280 8.63 4.11 15.25
N PHE A 281 9.49 3.87 16.23
CA PHE A 281 10.05 4.88 17.10
C PHE A 281 11.54 4.61 17.36
N GLN A 282 12.22 5.62 17.88
CA GLN A 282 13.56 5.46 18.44
C GLN A 282 13.72 6.34 19.68
N ARG A 283 14.40 5.81 20.69
CA ARG A 283 14.77 6.51 21.93
C ARG A 283 16.23 6.96 21.93
N LYS A 284 17.09 6.29 21.16
CA LYS A 284 18.54 6.60 21.05
C LYS A 284 18.90 7.04 19.63
N ASN A 285 19.79 8.02 19.52
CA ASN A 285 20.27 8.50 18.22
C ASN A 285 20.88 7.36 17.39
N CYS A 286 20.51 7.31 16.11
CA CYS A 286 20.88 6.27 15.14
C CYS A 286 20.24 4.89 15.37
N ALA A 287 19.47 4.67 16.44
CA ALA A 287 18.85 3.37 16.70
C ALA A 287 17.87 2.98 15.58
N GLY A 288 17.06 3.93 15.09
CA GLY A 288 16.14 3.65 13.97
C GLY A 288 16.87 3.20 12.70
N THR A 289 17.97 3.85 12.33
CA THR A 289 18.76 3.44 11.15
C THR A 289 19.44 2.08 11.35
N ILE A 290 19.91 1.78 12.57
CA ILE A 290 20.49 0.46 12.91
C ILE A 290 19.42 -0.62 12.81
N GLN A 291 18.22 -0.38 13.35
CA GLN A 291 17.07 -1.30 13.24
C GLN A 291 16.76 -1.59 11.78
N LEU A 292 16.62 -0.55 10.94
CA LEU A 292 16.32 -0.75 9.52
C LEU A 292 17.41 -1.57 8.82
N CYS A 293 18.70 -1.30 9.09
CA CYS A 293 19.78 -2.08 8.49
C CYS A 293 19.79 -3.55 8.97
N ALA A 294 19.53 -3.80 10.25
CA ALA A 294 19.46 -5.15 10.80
C ALA A 294 18.24 -5.91 10.27
N LEU A 295 17.08 -5.26 10.21
CA LEU A 295 15.85 -5.81 9.65
C LEU A 295 16.02 -6.15 8.17
N ALA A 296 16.65 -5.28 7.39
CA ALA A 296 16.97 -5.56 5.99
C ALA A 296 17.75 -6.86 5.81
N LYS A 297 18.79 -7.07 6.62
CA LYS A 297 19.63 -8.27 6.57
C LYS A 297 18.86 -9.51 6.99
N LEU A 298 18.05 -9.38 8.03
CA LEU A 298 17.16 -10.43 8.50
C LEU A 298 16.13 -10.81 7.42
N LEU A 299 15.43 -9.84 6.82
CA LEU A 299 14.49 -10.08 5.71
C LEU A 299 15.18 -10.71 4.49
N GLN A 300 16.40 -10.27 4.16
CA GLN A 300 17.23 -10.88 3.11
C GLN A 300 17.52 -12.36 3.42
N HIS A 301 17.96 -12.68 4.63
CA HIS A 301 18.21 -14.06 5.05
C HIS A 301 16.94 -14.91 5.06
N GLN A 302 15.80 -14.29 5.33
CA GLN A 302 14.47 -14.91 5.33
C GLN A 302 13.81 -14.87 3.95
N GLN A 303 14.55 -14.57 2.88
CA GLN A 303 14.12 -14.67 1.49
C GLN A 303 12.88 -13.82 1.14
N PHE A 304 12.72 -12.66 1.78
CA PHE A 304 11.72 -11.68 1.36
C PHE A 304 12.15 -11.00 0.05
N ASP A 305 11.21 -10.84 -0.87
CA ASP A 305 11.45 -10.24 -2.19
C ASP A 305 11.18 -8.73 -2.19
N LEU A 306 10.28 -8.26 -1.33
CA LEU A 306 9.87 -6.85 -1.30
C LEU A 306 9.80 -6.34 0.13
N TRP A 307 10.53 -5.25 0.38
CA TRP A 307 10.33 -4.45 1.57
C TRP A 307 9.61 -3.16 1.19
N ASP A 308 8.34 -3.07 1.59
CA ASP A 308 7.48 -1.92 1.44
C ASP A 308 7.64 -1.00 2.66
N LEU A 309 8.11 0.22 2.43
CA LEU A 309 8.29 1.23 3.46
C LEU A 309 7.12 2.23 3.46
N GLY A 310 6.10 2.08 2.62
CA GLY A 310 4.97 3.00 2.53
C GLY A 310 5.34 4.33 1.86
N MET A 311 5.04 5.45 2.52
CA MET A 311 5.25 6.79 1.97
C MET A 311 6.74 7.15 1.77
N LEU A 312 7.01 7.93 0.72
CA LEU A 312 8.32 8.53 0.47
C LEU A 312 8.75 9.46 1.62
N LEU A 313 9.94 9.23 2.16
CA LEU A 313 10.57 10.13 3.13
C LEU A 313 12.05 10.31 2.75
N PRO A 314 12.64 11.51 2.87
CA PRO A 314 14.01 11.78 2.41
C PRO A 314 15.06 10.80 2.97
N TYR A 315 14.92 10.37 4.21
CA TYR A 315 15.86 9.40 4.82
C TYR A 315 15.72 7.98 4.27
N LYS A 316 14.60 7.60 3.64
CA LYS A 316 14.44 6.26 3.04
C LYS A 316 15.29 6.15 1.77
N LYS A 317 15.35 7.23 0.99
CA LYS A 317 16.26 7.31 -0.18
C LYS A 317 17.72 7.12 0.21
N THR A 318 18.15 7.70 1.34
CA THR A 318 19.55 7.58 1.80
C THR A 318 19.92 6.17 2.25
N ILE A 319 18.94 5.33 2.61
CA ILE A 319 19.16 3.91 2.92
C ILE A 319 18.90 2.99 1.71
N GLY A 320 18.64 3.52 0.52
CA GLY A 320 18.52 2.74 -0.72
C GLY A 320 17.09 2.47 -1.21
N SER A 321 16.05 3.03 -0.56
CA SER A 321 14.69 2.87 -1.05
C SER A 321 14.51 3.55 -2.42
N LYS A 322 13.72 2.93 -3.28
CA LYS A 322 13.34 3.46 -4.60
C LYS A 322 11.90 3.97 -4.56
N GLU A 323 11.63 4.91 -5.46
CA GLU A 323 10.27 5.37 -5.74
C GLU A 323 9.66 4.43 -6.79
N ILE A 324 8.53 3.82 -6.46
CA ILE A 324 7.82 2.86 -7.31
C ILE A 324 6.42 3.42 -7.58
N SER A 325 6.02 3.46 -8.85
CA SER A 325 4.66 3.89 -9.22
C SER A 325 3.61 2.94 -8.62
N MET A 326 2.38 3.41 -8.42
CA MET A 326 1.26 2.55 -7.97
C MET A 326 1.15 1.29 -8.85
N LYS A 327 1.19 1.45 -10.17
CA LYS A 327 1.11 0.36 -11.14
C LYS A 327 2.23 -0.67 -10.98
N ASP A 328 3.48 -0.22 -10.85
CA ASP A 328 4.63 -1.12 -10.70
C ASP A 328 4.64 -1.81 -9.34
N PHE A 329 4.23 -1.09 -8.28
CA PHE A 329 4.08 -1.66 -6.94
C PHE A 329 3.07 -2.81 -6.99
N PHE A 330 1.88 -2.61 -7.56
CA PHE A 330 0.86 -3.65 -7.60
C PHE A 330 1.22 -4.81 -8.53
N LYS A 331 2.00 -4.57 -9.58
CA LYS A 331 2.58 -5.64 -10.41
C LYS A 331 3.49 -6.56 -9.58
N MET A 332 4.39 -5.99 -8.77
CA MET A 332 5.25 -6.77 -7.86
C MET A 332 4.45 -7.42 -6.73
N HIS A 333 3.56 -6.66 -6.10
CA HIS A 333 2.74 -7.11 -4.99
C HIS A 333 1.91 -8.35 -5.36
N ARG A 334 1.28 -8.37 -6.53
CA ARG A 334 0.49 -9.54 -7.01
C ARG A 334 1.33 -10.80 -7.17
N VAL A 335 2.61 -10.68 -7.51
CA VAL A 335 3.52 -11.83 -7.59
C VAL A 335 3.94 -12.26 -6.19
N PHE A 336 4.42 -11.33 -5.37
CA PHE A 336 5.05 -11.64 -4.09
C PHE A 336 4.06 -11.96 -2.97
N LYS A 337 2.79 -11.49 -3.03
CA LYS A 337 1.74 -11.84 -2.05
C LYS A 337 1.44 -13.34 -2.00
N HIS A 338 1.73 -14.06 -3.09
CA HIS A 338 1.54 -15.51 -3.21
C HIS A 338 2.81 -16.34 -3.02
N LYS A 339 3.98 -15.70 -2.93
CA LYS A 339 5.25 -16.39 -2.70
C LYS A 339 5.51 -16.53 -1.20
N THR A 340 5.91 -17.69 -0.72
CA THR A 340 6.17 -17.90 0.71
C THR A 340 7.61 -17.53 1.08
N ALA A 341 7.78 -16.82 2.19
CA ALA A 341 9.06 -16.64 2.87
C ALA A 341 9.11 -17.51 4.14
N PRO A 342 10.25 -18.16 4.47
CA PRO A 342 10.40 -19.08 5.61
C PRO A 342 10.41 -18.38 6.99
N PHE A 343 9.71 -17.27 7.16
CA PHE A 343 9.80 -16.38 8.32
C PHE A 343 9.29 -17.04 9.63
N ARG A 344 10.20 -17.67 10.38
CA ARG A 344 9.89 -18.40 11.61
C ARG A 344 10.01 -17.52 12.85
N VAL A 345 8.90 -16.89 13.23
CA VAL A 345 8.77 -16.05 14.42
C VAL A 345 8.05 -16.80 15.55
N PRO A 346 8.18 -16.39 16.83
CA PRO A 346 9.00 -15.29 17.34
C PRO A 346 10.50 -15.62 17.40
N PHE A 347 11.36 -14.61 17.21
CA PHE A 347 12.78 -14.73 17.50
C PHE A 347 13.02 -14.48 18.98
N GLN A 348 12.99 -15.55 19.77
CA GLN A 348 13.15 -15.48 21.22
C GLN A 348 14.55 -15.00 21.63
N ASP A 349 15.57 -15.45 20.88
CA ASP A 349 16.95 -15.04 21.06
C ASP A 349 17.24 -13.68 20.44
N LYS A 350 17.94 -12.84 21.20
CA LYS A 350 18.43 -11.54 20.75
C LYS A 350 19.53 -11.75 19.72
N LEU A 351 19.26 -11.43 18.46
CA LEU A 351 20.25 -11.53 17.37
C LEU A 351 21.15 -10.30 17.37
N ASN A 352 22.47 -10.48 17.48
CA ASN A 352 23.40 -9.35 17.49
C ASN A 352 23.41 -8.63 16.13
N CYS A 353 23.15 -7.33 16.12
CA CYS A 353 23.09 -6.53 14.89
C CYS A 353 24.46 -6.39 14.22
N GLY A 354 25.56 -6.43 14.98
CA GLY A 354 26.92 -6.46 14.45
C GLY A 354 27.17 -7.68 13.58
N ILE A 355 26.77 -8.87 14.05
CA ILE A 355 26.88 -10.13 13.29
C ILE A 355 25.98 -10.08 12.04
N LEU A 356 24.72 -9.65 12.16
CA LEU A 356 23.80 -9.57 11.02
C LEU A 356 24.27 -8.58 9.94
N ILE A 357 24.83 -7.44 10.34
CA ILE A 357 25.19 -6.35 9.42
C ILE A 357 26.58 -6.52 8.83
N ASN A 358 27.56 -6.93 9.64
CA ASN A 358 28.96 -7.04 9.21
C ASN A 358 29.36 -8.46 8.81
N GLY A 359 28.51 -9.47 9.08
CA GLY A 359 28.90 -10.87 9.06
C GLY A 359 29.61 -11.26 10.37
N THR A 360 29.94 -12.54 10.50
CA THR A 360 30.92 -12.98 11.51
C THR A 360 32.26 -12.33 11.15
N GLU A 361 32.80 -11.48 12.02
CA GLU A 361 34.21 -11.09 11.90
C GLU A 361 35.02 -12.39 11.95
N ASP A 362 35.75 -12.72 10.86
CA ASP A 362 36.82 -13.70 10.93
C ASP A 362 37.73 -13.24 12.07
N VAL A 363 37.72 -13.98 13.18
CA VAL A 363 38.73 -13.87 14.21
C VAL A 363 40.03 -14.30 13.53
N ARG A 364 40.73 -13.35 12.92
CA ARG A 364 42.11 -13.60 12.49
C ARG A 364 42.85 -14.00 13.77
N PRO A 365 43.49 -15.19 13.81
CA PRO A 365 44.30 -15.54 14.96
C PRO A 365 45.36 -14.44 15.10
N GLU A 366 45.42 -13.83 16.28
CA GLU A 366 46.55 -13.00 16.66
C GLU A 366 47.80 -13.87 16.55
N VAL A 367 48.60 -13.61 15.53
CA VAL A 367 49.94 -14.20 15.43
C VAL A 367 50.76 -13.52 16.52
N ASN A 368 50.86 -14.17 17.67
CA ASN A 368 51.88 -13.87 18.67
C ASN A 368 53.24 -14.10 18.02
N ALA A 369 53.86 -13.02 17.54
CA ALA A 369 55.29 -12.99 17.29
C ALA A 369 56.00 -12.85 18.64
N GLU A 370 56.10 -13.95 19.38
CA GLU A 370 57.10 -14.05 20.44
C GLU A 370 58.46 -14.20 19.76
N MET A 371 59.26 -13.14 19.90
CA MET A 371 60.70 -13.16 19.72
C MET A 371 61.31 -14.25 20.59
N HIS A 372 61.81 -15.32 19.98
CA HIS A 372 62.89 -16.09 20.57
C HIS A 372 64.21 -15.42 20.22
N SER A 373 64.70 -14.61 21.16
CA SER A 373 66.13 -14.40 21.36
C SER A 373 66.59 -15.39 22.42
N GLU A 374 67.40 -16.37 22.03
CA GLU A 374 68.54 -16.90 22.78
C GLU A 374 69.39 -17.80 21.87
#